data_AF-A0A484Z7Q4-F1
#
_entry.id   AF-A0A484Z7Q4-F1
#
_cell.length_a   1.000
_cell.length_b   1.000
_cell.length_c   1.000
_cell.angle_alpha   90.00
_cell.angle_beta   90.00
_cell.angle_gamma   90.00
#
_symmetry.space_group_name_H-M   'P 1'
#
loop_
_entity.id
_entity.type
_entity.pdbx_description
1 polymer ?
#
loop_
_entity_poly.entity_id
_entity_poly.type
_entity_poly.pdbx_seq_one_letter_code
_entity_poly.pdbx_strand_id
1 'polypeptide(L)'
;MGKAYVVQLGALKNADKVNEVVSKLRGAGISCLHFTFPTPVQGKITRILVGPDASKDKLKGSLGELKQISGLSGVVMNYSAN
;
A
#
# COMPACT_ATOMS: atom_id res chain seq x y z
N MET A 1 15.58 -7.09 16.17
CA MET A 1 15.66 -6.20 14.97
C MET A 1 15.04 -6.92 13.78
N GLY A 2 13.73 -6.83 13.62
CA GLY A 2 13.04 -7.46 12.49
C GLY A 2 13.16 -6.57 11.27
N LYS A 3 13.79 -7.05 10.20
CA LYS A 3 13.68 -6.40 8.88
C LYS A 3 12.26 -6.66 8.41
N ALA A 4 11.42 -5.64 8.41
CA ALA A 4 10.16 -5.68 7.72
C ALA A 4 10.31 -5.04 6.34
N TYR A 5 9.36 -5.31 5.48
CA TYR A 5 9.28 -4.77 4.14
C TYR A 5 7.87 -4.26 3.94
N VAL A 6 7.74 -3.14 3.25
CA VAL A 6 6.44 -2.54 2.91
C VAL A 6 6.35 -2.42 1.40
N VAL A 7 5.15 -2.50 0.86
CA VAL A 7 4.90 -2.15 -0.53
C VAL A 7 4.27 -0.78 -0.61
N GLN A 8 4.93 0.16 -1.29
CA GLN A 8 4.29 1.43 -1.64
C GLN A 8 3.60 1.27 -2.99
N LEU A 9 2.26 1.20 -2.99
CA LEU A 9 1.46 1.07 -4.21
C LEU A 9 1.40 2.34 -5.04
N GLY A 10 1.56 3.49 -4.41
CA GLY A 10 1.54 4.76 -5.10
C GLY A 10 1.14 5.92 -4.21
N ALA A 11 1.10 7.11 -4.81
CA ALA A 11 0.77 8.35 -4.14
C ALA A 11 -0.30 9.08 -4.97
N LEU A 12 -1.49 9.23 -4.41
CA LEU A 12 -2.61 9.87 -5.10
C LEU A 12 -2.99 11.16 -4.38
N LYS A 13 -3.21 12.23 -5.14
CA LYS A 13 -3.66 13.54 -4.64
C LYS A 13 -5.19 13.69 -4.58
N ASN A 14 -5.90 12.74 -5.16
CA ASN A 14 -7.35 12.74 -5.29
C ASN A 14 -7.93 11.76 -4.26
N ALA A 15 -8.76 12.27 -3.34
CA ALA A 15 -9.35 11.49 -2.27
C ALA A 15 -10.32 10.42 -2.77
N ASP A 16 -11.12 10.70 -3.81
CA ASP A 16 -12.02 9.73 -4.42
C ASP A 16 -11.27 8.54 -4.99
N LYS A 17 -10.18 8.80 -5.74
CA LYS A 17 -9.34 7.72 -6.27
C LYS A 17 -8.67 6.91 -5.17
N VAL A 18 -8.23 7.56 -4.09
CA VAL A 18 -7.70 6.85 -2.91
C VAL A 18 -8.78 5.94 -2.34
N ASN A 19 -9.98 6.46 -2.09
CA ASN A 19 -11.06 5.71 -1.48
C ASN A 19 -11.46 4.48 -2.33
N GLU A 20 -11.53 4.63 -3.65
CA GLU A 20 -11.82 3.53 -4.57
C GLU A 20 -10.75 2.43 -4.51
N VAL A 21 -9.46 2.82 -4.56
CA VAL A 21 -8.34 1.88 -4.46
C VAL A 21 -8.32 1.19 -3.10
N VAL A 22 -8.57 1.94 -2.02
CA VAL A 22 -8.65 1.41 -0.66
C VAL A 22 -9.79 0.43 -0.51
N SER A 23 -10.95 0.72 -1.09
CA SER A 23 -12.11 -0.16 -1.08
C SER A 23 -11.80 -1.48 -1.80
N LYS A 24 -11.17 -1.43 -2.98
CA LYS A 24 -10.73 -2.62 -3.73
C LYS A 24 -9.73 -3.47 -2.95
N LEU A 25 -8.72 -2.84 -2.36
CA LEU A 25 -7.69 -3.52 -1.56
C LEU A 25 -8.27 -4.15 -0.29
N ARG A 26 -9.15 -3.44 0.41
CA ARG A 26 -9.87 -3.96 1.59
C ARG A 26 -10.80 -5.10 1.22
N GLY A 27 -11.50 -5.00 0.09
CA GLY A 27 -12.36 -6.05 -0.45
C GLY A 27 -11.59 -7.32 -0.85
N ALA A 28 -10.33 -7.17 -1.27
CA ALA A 28 -9.45 -8.29 -1.58
C ALA A 28 -8.88 -9.02 -0.36
N GLY A 29 -9.28 -8.64 0.87
CA GLY A 29 -8.75 -9.24 2.11
C GLY A 29 -7.29 -8.86 2.39
N ILE A 30 -6.74 -7.93 1.62
CA ILE A 30 -5.39 -7.42 1.84
C ILE A 30 -5.47 -6.48 3.03
N SER A 31 -4.85 -6.90 4.13
CA SER A 31 -4.71 -6.12 5.35
C SER A 31 -3.73 -4.95 5.11
N CYS A 32 -4.15 -3.97 4.31
CA CYS A 32 -3.40 -2.75 4.02
C CYS A 32 -3.31 -1.89 5.28
N LEU A 33 -2.28 -2.13 6.08
CA LEU A 33 -1.99 -1.38 7.29
C LEU A 33 -0.78 -0.46 7.08
N HIS A 34 -0.97 0.62 6.33
CA HIS A 34 -0.51 1.96 6.70
C HIS A 34 -0.90 2.97 5.61
N PHE A 35 -1.76 3.91 5.94
CA PHE A 35 -1.86 5.16 5.17
C PHE A 35 -0.92 6.16 5.84
N THR A 36 -0.13 6.91 5.07
CA THR A 36 0.58 8.08 5.63
C THR A 36 -0.42 9.14 6.16
N PHE A 37 -1.70 9.03 5.76
CA PHE A 37 -2.81 9.81 6.30
C PHE A 37 -4.04 8.92 6.51
N PRO A 38 -4.54 8.72 7.74
CA PRO A 38 -5.72 7.88 8.01
C PRO A 38 -7.00 8.41 7.34
N THR A 39 -7.00 9.66 6.89
CA THR A 39 -8.08 10.29 6.12
C THR A 39 -7.54 10.89 4.83
N PRO A 40 -7.97 10.42 3.65
CA PRO A 40 -7.59 11.06 2.40
C PRO A 40 -8.15 12.50 2.36
N VAL A 41 -7.26 13.49 2.21
CA VAL A 41 -7.62 14.90 2.14
C VAL A 41 -7.46 15.39 0.70
N GLN A 42 -8.49 16.00 0.15
CA GLN A 42 -8.45 16.58 -1.20
C GLN A 42 -7.35 17.64 -1.29
N GLY A 43 -6.44 17.49 -2.26
CA GLY A 43 -5.29 18.38 -2.43
C GLY A 43 -4.03 17.95 -1.67
N LYS A 44 -4.09 16.91 -0.82
CA LYS A 44 -2.90 16.30 -0.20
C LYS A 44 -2.56 14.96 -0.86
N ILE A 45 -1.27 14.73 -1.05
CA ILE A 45 -0.77 13.46 -1.58
C ILE A 45 -0.91 12.39 -0.51
N THR A 46 -1.80 11.43 -0.73
CA THR A 46 -2.00 10.26 0.11
C THR A 46 -1.20 9.10 -0.46
N ARG A 47 -0.24 8.59 0.32
CA ARG A 47 0.53 7.40 -0.05
C ARG A 47 -0.16 6.16 0.50
N ILE A 48 -0.28 5.16 -0.38
CA ILE A 48 -0.86 3.86 -0.06
C ILE A 48 0.31 2.90 0.18
N LEU A 49 0.44 2.43 1.42
CA LEU A 49 1.43 1.44 1.82
C LEU A 49 0.69 0.16 2.24
N VAL A 50 1.25 -0.99 1.87
CA VAL A 50 0.66 -2.30 2.14
C VAL A 50 1.66 -3.17 2.87
N GLY A 51 1.26 -3.55 4.09
CA GLY A 51 1.90 -4.53 4.97
C GLY A 51 3.27 -4.09 5.51
N PRO A 52 3.63 -4.51 6.72
CA PRO A 52 5.00 -4.88 7.03
C PRO A 52 5.11 -6.41 6.98
N ASP A 53 5.72 -6.96 5.92
CA ASP A 53 6.02 -8.40 5.82
C ASP A 53 7.50 -8.65 6.13
N ALA A 54 7.83 -9.79 6.73
CA ALA A 54 9.22 -10.17 7.00
C ALA A 54 9.98 -10.58 5.72
N SER A 55 9.26 -10.94 4.65
CA SER A 55 9.79 -11.48 3.41
C SER A 55 9.55 -10.54 2.22
N LYS A 56 10.64 -10.00 1.67
CA LYS A 56 10.62 -9.19 0.45
C LYS A 56 10.02 -9.96 -0.73
N ASP A 57 10.30 -11.25 -0.85
CA ASP A 57 9.82 -12.10 -1.95
C ASP A 57 8.31 -12.33 -1.89
N LYS A 58 7.73 -12.48 -0.69
CA LYS A 58 6.28 -12.51 -0.51
C LYS A 58 5.64 -11.24 -1.05
N LEU A 59 6.16 -10.08 -0.64
CA LEU A 59 5.63 -8.80 -1.11
C LEU A 59 5.82 -8.60 -2.61
N LYS A 60 6.95 -9.03 -3.18
CA LYS A 60 7.15 -9.02 -4.63
C LYS A 60 6.13 -9.90 -5.36
N GLY A 61 5.78 -11.06 -4.82
CA GLY A 61 4.69 -11.89 -5.34
C GLY A 61 3.34 -11.15 -5.25
N SER A 62 3.06 -10.55 -4.10
CA SER A 62 1.86 -9.74 -3.88
C SER A 62 1.81 -8.49 -4.75
N LEU A 63 2.95 -7.94 -5.24
CA LEU A 63 2.93 -6.78 -6.14
C LEU A 63 2.10 -7.02 -7.40
N GLY A 64 2.15 -8.24 -7.96
CA GLY A 64 1.36 -8.58 -9.13
C GLY A 64 -0.14 -8.52 -8.85
N GLU A 65 -0.56 -9.11 -7.73
CA GLU A 65 -1.94 -9.14 -7.27
C GLU A 65 -2.43 -7.74 -6.88
N LEU A 66 -1.62 -7.00 -6.10
CA LEU A 66 -1.89 -5.62 -5.73
C LEU A 66 -2.02 -4.72 -6.95
N LYS A 67 -1.20 -4.92 -7.99
CA LYS A 67 -1.30 -4.20 -9.26
C LYS A 67 -2.58 -4.56 -10.01
N GLN A 68 -3.02 -5.82 -10.00
CA GLN A 68 -4.28 -6.22 -10.62
C GLN A 68 -5.49 -5.62 -9.89
N ILE A 69 -5.48 -5.61 -8.55
CA ILE A 69 -6.58 -5.10 -7.73
C ILE A 69 -6.64 -3.57 -7.75
N SER A 70 -5.53 -2.91 -7.45
CA SER A 70 -5.47 -1.44 -7.35
C SER A 70 -5.28 -0.75 -8.70
N GLY A 71 -4.79 -1.46 -9.71
CA GLY A 71 -4.32 -0.87 -10.97
C GLY A 71 -3.00 -0.08 -10.83
N LEU A 72 -2.41 -0.04 -9.63
CA LEU A 72 -1.22 0.75 -9.33
C LEU A 72 0.01 -0.15 -9.21
N SER A 73 1.10 0.29 -9.83
CA SER A 73 2.38 -0.40 -9.71
C SER A 73 3.04 -0.05 -8.38
N GLY A 74 3.15 -1.03 -7.49
CA GLY A 74 3.86 -0.87 -6.23
C GLY A 74 5.36 -1.14 -6.30
N VAL A 75 6.09 -0.62 -5.33
CA VAL A 75 7.51 -0.95 -5.11
C VAL A 75 7.72 -1.49 -3.70
N VAL A 76 8.49 -2.57 -3.56
CA VAL A 76 8.86 -3.11 -2.25
C VAL A 76 10.01 -2.27 -1.67
N MET A 77 9.78 -1.69 -0.50
CA MET A 77 10.77 -0.94 0.28
C MET A 77 11.08 -1.68 1.58
N ASN A 78 12.28 -1.47 2.11
CA ASN A 78 12.63 -1.96 3.43
C ASN A 78 11.96 -1.08 4.49
N TYR A 79 11.18 -1.69 5.37
CA TYR A 79 10.56 -1.06 6.53
C TYR A 79 11.35 -1.44 7.79
N SER A 80 12.11 -0.48 8.32
CA SER A 80 12.74 -0.62 9.62
C SER A 80 11.91 0.16 10.62
N ALA A 81 11.11 -0.53 11.43
CA ALA A 81 10.58 0.06 12.66
C ALA A 81 11.77 0.22 13.62
N ASN A 82 12.27 1.45 13.75
CA ASN A 82 13.23 1.84 14.76
C ASN A 82 12.49 2.37 15.98
#